data_AF-A0A7V9QB54-F1
#
_entry.id   AF-A0A7V9QB54-F1
#
_cell.length_a   1.000
_cell.length_b   1.000
_cell.length_c   1.000
_cell.angle_alpha   90.00
_cell.angle_beta   90.00
_cell.angle_gamma   90.00
#
_symmetry.space_group_name_H-M   'P 1'
#
loop_
_entity.id
_entity.type
_entity.pdbx_description
1 polymer ?
#
loop_
_entity_poly.entity_id
_entity_poly.type
_entity_poly.pdbx_seq_one_letter_code
_entity_poly.pdbx_strand_id
1 'polypeptide(L)'
;MIEFALIVTALTAAGSLDTIPEAGATITPFVVDASYTRDRLSGDREDWDEIRLRVSFASTARRSVFTESRVIRRFGTTDVEGRAGIVLPVGTGSILEVEASAGPGAVILPEWSLGGHIQMPVGAGWSIGGGARHASYRDGGATVPARSSNGTSATSGPPTD
;
A
#
# COMPACT_ATOMS: atom_id res chain seq x y z
N MET A 1 -22.82 9.39 -1.33
CA MET A 1 -22.42 9.82 0.03
C MET A 1 -20.92 9.65 0.10
N ILE A 2 -20.18 10.75 0.08
CA ILE A 2 -18.71 10.76 0.08
C ILE A 2 -18.32 11.02 1.54
N GLU A 3 -17.59 10.08 2.15
CA GLU A 3 -17.16 10.17 3.53
C GLU A 3 -15.65 10.41 3.56
N PHE A 4 -15.21 11.40 4.32
CA PHE A 4 -13.81 11.80 4.44
C PHE A 4 -13.09 10.86 5.40
N ALA A 5 -12.05 10.17 4.94
CA ALA A 5 -11.11 9.50 5.82
C ALA A 5 -10.09 10.52 6.35
N LEU A 6 -10.15 10.84 7.65
CA LEU A 6 -9.10 11.57 8.35
C LEU A 6 -7.94 10.59 8.60
N ILE A 7 -6.93 10.63 7.74
CA ILE A 7 -5.69 9.90 7.95
C ILE A 7 -4.79 10.77 8.85
N VAL A 8 -4.72 10.45 10.14
CA VAL A 8 -3.68 10.97 11.04
C VAL A 8 -2.45 10.09 10.87
N THR A 9 -1.61 10.41 9.89
CA THR A 9 -0.28 9.81 9.80
C THR A 9 0.59 10.47 10.87
N ALA A 10 0.95 9.71 11.91
CA ALA A 10 2.10 10.05 12.71
C ALA A 10 3.34 9.95 11.80
N LEU A 11 3.81 11.12 11.36
CA LEU A 11 4.97 11.28 10.49
C LEU A 11 6.23 10.96 11.29
N THR A 12 6.63 9.69 11.35
CA THR A 12 7.99 9.36 11.78
C THR A 12 8.93 9.83 10.66
N ALA A 13 9.89 10.69 10.98
CA ALA A 13 10.88 11.25 10.07
C ALA A 13 11.91 10.21 9.55
N ALA A 14 11.48 8.96 9.35
CA ALA A 14 12.22 7.92 8.66
C ALA A 14 11.67 7.79 7.23
N GLY A 15 11.95 8.80 6.40
CA GLY A 15 11.88 8.68 4.95
C GLY A 15 10.49 8.78 4.31
N SER A 16 9.66 9.74 4.72
CA SER A 16 8.62 10.24 3.81
C SER A 16 9.29 10.89 2.59
N LEU A 17 8.92 10.49 1.37
CA LEU A 17 9.37 11.08 0.11
C LEU A 17 9.14 12.60 0.01
N ASP A 18 8.34 13.18 0.92
CA ASP A 18 8.05 14.61 0.97
C ASP A 18 9.20 15.46 1.52
N THR A 19 10.23 14.85 2.13
CA THR A 19 11.33 15.60 2.74
C THR A 19 12.67 15.08 2.24
N ILE A 20 13.28 15.78 1.30
CA ILE A 20 14.72 15.60 1.03
C ILE A 20 15.44 16.07 2.29
N PRO A 21 16.13 15.17 3.04
CA PRO A 21 16.77 15.58 4.27
C PRO A 21 17.87 16.61 3.98
N GLU A 22 17.87 17.65 4.79
CA GLU A 22 18.82 18.75 4.73
C GLU A 22 20.24 18.24 4.99
N ALA A 23 21.23 18.86 4.33
CA ALA A 23 22.63 18.50 4.54
C ALA A 23 23.03 18.84 5.98
N GLY A 24 23.14 17.82 6.84
CA GLY A 24 23.49 17.98 8.26
C GLY A 24 22.55 17.29 9.26
N ALA A 25 21.48 16.65 8.81
CA ALA A 25 20.59 15.89 9.69
C ALA A 25 21.31 14.71 10.38
N THR A 26 21.16 14.60 11.70
CA THR A 26 21.59 13.41 12.45
C THR A 26 20.85 12.19 11.90
N ILE A 27 21.59 11.27 11.30
CA ILE A 27 21.03 10.00 10.85
C ILE A 27 20.77 9.11 12.06
N THR A 28 19.53 8.65 12.22
CA THR A 28 19.24 7.47 13.05
C THR A 28 19.46 6.26 12.16
N PRO A 29 20.60 5.56 12.29
CA PRO A 29 21.02 4.57 11.31
C PRO A 29 20.10 3.35 11.29
N PHE A 30 19.30 3.13 12.34
CA PHE A 30 18.41 2.00 12.47
C PHE A 30 17.07 2.44 13.05
N VAL A 31 15.98 2.16 12.35
CA VAL A 31 14.61 2.52 12.75
C VAL A 31 13.72 1.30 12.61
N VAL A 32 12.86 1.08 13.61
CA VAL A 32 11.79 0.08 13.57
C VAL A 32 10.46 0.81 13.71
N ASP A 33 9.58 0.62 12.75
CA ASP A 33 8.24 1.20 12.72
C ASP A 33 7.20 0.07 12.73
N ALA A 34 6.26 0.14 13.67
CA ALA A 34 5.10 -0.74 13.71
C ALA A 34 3.84 0.11 13.59
N SER A 35 2.90 -0.30 12.74
CA SER A 35 1.63 0.39 12.54
C SER A 35 0.47 -0.58 12.43
N TYR A 36 -0.69 -0.12 12.88
CA TYR A 36 -1.97 -0.79 12.73
C TYR A 36 -2.97 0.21 12.14
N THR A 37 -3.65 -0.19 11.09
CA THR A 37 -4.71 0.60 10.43
C THR A 37 -5.99 -0.20 10.43
N ARG A 38 -7.12 0.48 10.68
CA ARG A 38 -8.46 -0.09 10.55
C ARG A 38 -9.35 0.88 9.80
N ASP A 39 -9.88 0.44 8.68
CA ASP A 39 -10.83 1.20 7.86
C ASP A 39 -12.24 0.65 8.08
N ARG A 40 -13.11 1.48 8.66
CA ARG A 40 -14.52 1.13 8.83
C ARG A 40 -15.26 1.37 7.52
N LEU A 41 -15.90 0.33 6.99
CA LEU A 41 -16.65 0.42 5.75
C LEU A 41 -18.14 0.63 6.00
N SER A 42 -18.81 1.35 5.10
CA SER A 42 -20.26 1.55 5.16
C SER A 42 -21.05 0.34 4.64
N GLY A 43 -22.23 0.13 5.22
CA GLY A 43 -23.11 -1.02 4.98
C GLY A 43 -22.71 -2.25 5.80
N ASP A 44 -23.21 -3.43 5.41
CA ASP A 44 -22.93 -4.72 6.08
C ASP A 44 -21.59 -5.34 5.61
N ARG A 45 -20.60 -4.52 5.28
CA ARG A 45 -19.28 -4.98 4.84
C ARG A 45 -18.35 -5.14 6.03
N GLU A 46 -17.49 -6.14 5.95
CA GLU A 46 -16.44 -6.33 6.94
C GLU A 46 -15.40 -5.20 6.85
N ASP A 47 -14.96 -4.70 8.01
CA ASP A 47 -13.89 -3.72 8.12
C ASP A 47 -12.59 -4.24 7.50
N TRP A 48 -11.75 -3.32 7.04
CA TRP A 48 -10.41 -3.65 6.60
C TRP A 48 -9.41 -3.36 7.70
N ASP A 49 -8.42 -4.22 7.84
CA ASP A 49 -7.33 -4.03 8.78
C ASP A 49 -5.98 -4.30 8.12
N GLU A 50 -4.96 -3.58 8.58
CA GLU A 50 -3.58 -3.81 8.20
C GLU A 50 -2.68 -3.69 9.42
N ILE A 51 -1.80 -4.67 9.62
CA ILE A 51 -0.66 -4.56 10.54
C ILE A 51 0.60 -4.53 9.68
N ARG A 52 1.50 -3.61 9.96
CA ARG A 52 2.76 -3.46 9.24
C ARG A 52 3.91 -3.29 10.21
N LEU A 53 5.00 -3.99 9.96
CA LEU A 53 6.27 -3.84 10.64
C LEU A 53 7.35 -3.53 9.60
N ARG A 54 8.03 -2.40 9.75
CA ARG A 54 9.12 -1.98 8.87
C ARG A 54 10.41 -1.83 9.70
N VAL A 55 11.50 -2.30 9.14
CA VAL A 55 12.85 -2.08 9.64
C VAL A 55 13.64 -1.35 8.57
N SER A 56 14.23 -0.22 8.93
CA SER A 56 14.98 0.62 8.00
C SER A 56 16.39 0.84 8.53
N PHE A 57 17.38 0.74 7.64
CA PHE A 57 18.76 1.09 7.93
C PHE A 57 19.24 2.20 7.00
N ALA A 58 19.76 3.29 7.56
CA ALA A 58 20.27 4.45 6.81
C ALA A 58 21.78 4.60 7.03
N SER A 59 22.54 4.58 5.93
CA SER A 59 23.99 4.83 5.95
C SER A 59 24.33 6.32 5.76
N THR A 60 23.47 7.05 5.07
CA THR A 60 23.53 8.50 4.91
C THR A 60 22.10 9.05 4.87
N ALA A 61 21.95 10.37 4.88
CA ALA A 61 20.66 11.02 4.72
C ALA A 61 19.93 10.62 3.40
N ARG A 62 20.66 10.15 2.38
CA ARG A 62 20.10 9.82 1.05
C ARG A 62 20.27 8.35 0.65
N ARG A 63 20.80 7.51 1.55
CA ARG A 63 21.05 6.09 1.31
C ARG A 63 20.48 5.25 2.44
N SER A 64 19.45 4.48 2.12
CA SER A 64 18.84 3.56 3.06
C SER A 64 18.40 2.26 2.40
N VAL A 65 18.31 1.21 3.19
CA VAL A 65 17.64 -0.05 2.84
C VAL A 65 16.52 -0.26 3.84
N PHE A 66 15.47 -0.96 3.42
CA PHE A 66 14.40 -1.34 4.33
C PHE A 66 13.88 -2.73 4.02
N THR A 67 13.31 -3.35 5.04
CA THR A 67 12.46 -4.53 4.93
C THR A 67 11.14 -4.24 5.63
N GLU A 68 10.07 -4.82 5.12
CA GLU A 68 8.73 -4.64 5.64
C GLU A 68 7.99 -5.96 5.56
N SER A 69 7.24 -6.28 6.61
CA SER A 69 6.20 -7.29 6.56
C SER A 69 4.87 -6.64 6.86
N ARG A 70 3.83 -7.06 6.13
CA ARG A 70 2.47 -6.64 6.42
C ARG A 70 1.50 -7.80 6.35
N VAL A 71 0.50 -7.74 7.22
CA VAL A 71 -0.66 -8.62 7.24
C VAL A 71 -1.87 -7.74 6.96
N ILE A 72 -2.64 -8.09 5.94
CA ILE A 72 -3.81 -7.33 5.52
C ILE A 72 -5.03 -8.24 5.55
N ARG A 73 -6.14 -7.74 6.10
CA ARG A 73 -7.43 -8.42 6.08
C ARG A 73 -8.43 -7.58 5.29
N ARG A 74 -8.91 -8.12 4.17
CA ARG A 74 -9.92 -7.48 3.31
C ARG A 74 -10.83 -8.56 2.72
N PHE A 75 -12.12 -8.25 2.56
CA PHE A 75 -13.10 -9.15 1.93
C PHE A 75 -13.12 -10.57 2.53
N GLY A 76 -13.03 -10.72 3.86
CA GLY A 76 -12.97 -12.02 4.53
C GLY A 76 -11.69 -12.82 4.28
N THR A 77 -10.69 -12.24 3.62
CA THR A 77 -9.42 -12.90 3.28
C THR A 77 -8.27 -12.19 3.98
N THR A 78 -7.30 -12.98 4.44
CA THR A 78 -6.08 -12.49 5.09
C THR A 78 -4.88 -12.83 4.22
N ASP A 79 -4.14 -11.82 3.81
CA ASP A 79 -2.90 -11.96 3.05
C ASP A 79 -1.70 -11.46 3.86
N VAL A 80 -0.55 -12.06 3.60
CA VAL A 80 0.74 -11.66 4.16
C VAL A 80 1.70 -11.33 3.01
N GLU A 81 2.40 -10.21 3.12
CA GLU A 81 3.41 -9.79 2.16
C GLU A 81 4.70 -9.39 2.88
N GLY A 82 5.82 -9.85 2.34
CA GLY A 82 7.15 -9.34 2.65
C GLY A 82 7.61 -8.42 1.53
N ARG A 83 8.28 -7.32 1.89
CA ARG A 83 8.78 -6.31 0.98
C ARG A 83 10.18 -5.88 1.40
N ALA A 84 11.02 -5.56 0.44
CA ALA A 84 12.33 -4.99 0.67
C ALA A 84 12.64 -3.94 -0.39
N GLY A 85 13.40 -2.92 -0.01
CA GLY A 85 13.77 -1.86 -0.93
C GLY A 85 15.05 -1.15 -0.54
N ILE A 86 15.52 -0.35 -1.48
CA ILE A 86 16.71 0.48 -1.36
C ILE A 86 16.44 1.86 -1.94
N VAL A 87 16.93 2.87 -1.23
CA VAL A 87 16.88 4.28 -1.61
C VAL A 87 18.30 4.75 -1.85
N LEU A 88 18.57 5.33 -3.02
CA LEU A 88 19.90 5.73 -3.46
C LEU A 88 19.87 7.15 -4.05
N PRO A 89 20.91 7.98 -3.83
CA PRO A 89 21.07 9.20 -4.58
C PRO A 89 21.52 8.86 -6.00
N VAL A 90 20.89 9.49 -6.99
CA VAL A 90 21.28 9.40 -8.40
C VAL A 90 21.48 10.80 -8.97
N GLY A 91 22.67 11.06 -9.53
CA GLY A 91 23.02 12.38 -10.05
C GLY A 91 23.16 13.48 -8.99
N THR A 92 22.82 14.71 -9.36
CA THR A 92 23.12 15.94 -8.59
C THR A 92 22.09 16.31 -7.52
N GLY A 93 21.14 15.42 -7.22
CA GLY A 93 20.13 15.71 -6.21
C GLY A 93 18.93 14.76 -6.19
N SER A 94 18.78 13.93 -7.21
CA SER A 94 17.66 13.01 -7.34
C SER A 94 17.82 11.78 -6.45
N ILE A 95 16.69 11.16 -6.14
CA ILE A 95 16.61 9.92 -5.37
C ILE A 95 15.96 8.85 -6.23
N LEU A 96 16.58 7.67 -6.28
CA LEU A 96 16.02 6.46 -6.86
C LEU A 96 15.64 5.50 -5.73
N GLU A 97 14.41 5.03 -5.76
CA GLU A 97 13.93 3.95 -4.92
C GLU A 97 13.65 2.73 -5.80
N VAL A 98 14.10 1.56 -5.34
CA VAL A 98 13.79 0.26 -5.96
C VAL A 98 13.26 -0.65 -4.87
N GLU A 99 12.16 -1.34 -5.16
CA GLU A 99 11.43 -2.14 -4.19
C GLU A 99 10.91 -3.42 -4.83
N ALA A 100 11.03 -4.53 -4.12
CA ALA A 100 10.40 -5.79 -4.47
C ALA A 100 9.52 -6.29 -3.32
N SER A 101 8.43 -6.98 -3.66
CA SER A 101 7.58 -7.66 -2.69
C SER A 101 7.24 -9.08 -3.13
N ALA A 102 6.94 -9.93 -2.15
CA ALA A 102 6.43 -11.28 -2.36
C ALA A 102 5.42 -11.64 -1.26
N GLY A 103 4.30 -12.24 -1.66
CA GLY A 103 3.24 -12.73 -0.78
C GLY A 103 2.85 -14.15 -1.15
N PRO A 104 3.55 -15.18 -0.61
CA PRO A 104 3.20 -16.56 -0.89
C PRO A 104 1.77 -16.86 -0.44
N GLY A 105 0.95 -17.38 -1.35
CA GLY A 105 -0.46 -17.66 -1.07
C GLY A 105 -1.37 -16.42 -1.05
N ALA A 106 -0.88 -15.24 -1.42
CA ALA A 106 -1.70 -14.04 -1.50
C ALA A 106 -2.83 -14.21 -2.52
N VAL A 107 -4.02 -13.76 -2.13
CA VAL A 107 -5.25 -13.80 -2.94
C VAL A 107 -5.61 -12.41 -3.46
N ILE A 108 -5.43 -11.38 -2.64
CA ILE A 108 -5.73 -9.97 -2.91
C ILE A 108 -4.46 -9.21 -3.26
N LEU A 109 -3.37 -9.48 -2.56
CA LEU A 109 -2.06 -8.89 -2.84
C LEU A 109 -1.39 -9.58 -4.04
N PRO A 110 -0.45 -8.89 -4.73
CA PRO A 110 0.40 -9.54 -5.71
C PRO A 110 1.12 -10.74 -5.10
N GLU A 111 1.27 -11.82 -5.86
CA GLU A 111 2.18 -12.90 -5.49
C GLU A 111 3.62 -12.38 -5.42
N TRP A 112 3.98 -11.51 -6.36
CA TRP A 112 5.18 -10.72 -6.30
C TRP A 112 5.03 -9.39 -7.05
N SER A 113 5.85 -8.41 -6.68
CA SER A 113 5.98 -7.18 -7.44
C SER A 113 7.42 -6.67 -7.44
N LEU A 114 7.77 -5.91 -8.47
CA LEU A 114 9.02 -5.17 -8.57
C LEU A 114 8.70 -3.80 -9.11
N GLY A 115 9.21 -2.76 -8.46
CA GLY A 115 9.02 -1.39 -8.88
C GLY A 115 10.22 -0.52 -8.62
N GLY A 116 10.24 0.61 -9.30
CA GLY A 116 11.18 1.68 -9.05
C GLY A 116 10.52 3.04 -9.23
N HIS A 117 10.99 4.00 -8.45
CA HIS A 117 10.53 5.38 -8.49
C HIS A 117 11.74 6.31 -8.43
N ILE A 118 11.78 7.32 -9.29
CA ILE A 118 12.78 8.38 -9.26
C ILE A 118 12.12 9.70 -8.92
N GLN A 119 12.73 10.46 -8.01
CA GLN A 119 12.31 11.80 -7.61
C GLN A 119 13.45 12.78 -7.88
N MET A 120 13.14 13.90 -8.53
CA MET A 120 14.10 14.91 -8.96
C MET A 120 13.68 16.29 -8.42
N PRO A 121 14.58 17.05 -7.76
CA PRO A 121 14.28 18.42 -7.37
C PRO A 121 14.22 19.32 -8.62
N VAL A 122 13.24 20.22 -8.67
CA VAL A 122 13.09 21.20 -9.77
C VAL A 122 13.29 22.65 -9.31
N GLY A 123 13.65 22.87 -8.04
CA GLY A 123 13.96 24.17 -7.44
C GLY A 123 12.83 24.71 -6.57
N ALA A 124 13.14 25.73 -5.75
CA ALA A 124 12.18 26.41 -4.85
C ALA A 124 11.38 25.46 -3.91
N GLY A 125 12.00 24.36 -3.48
CA GLY A 125 11.36 23.36 -2.63
C GLY A 125 10.46 22.35 -3.36
N TRP A 126 10.34 22.45 -4.68
CA TRP A 126 9.54 21.53 -5.49
C TRP A 126 10.35 20.32 -5.98
N SER A 127 9.67 19.19 -6.15
CA SER A 127 10.20 17.99 -6.80
C SER A 127 9.18 17.37 -7.74
N ILE A 128 9.66 16.73 -8.81
CA ILE A 128 8.87 15.86 -9.68
C ILE A 128 9.30 14.41 -9.48
N GLY A 129 8.35 13.49 -9.60
CA GLY A 129 8.63 12.07 -9.45
C GLY A 129 7.90 11.24 -10.49
N GLY A 130 8.48 10.09 -10.81
CA GLY A 130 7.89 9.12 -11.72
C GLY A 130 8.38 7.72 -11.38
N GLY A 131 7.51 6.73 -11.55
CA GLY A 131 7.86 5.35 -11.26
C GLY A 131 7.04 4.37 -12.07
N ALA A 132 7.53 3.13 -12.10
CA ALA A 132 6.85 2.01 -12.70
C ALA A 132 6.90 0.82 -11.73
N ARG A 133 5.83 0.03 -11.72
CA ARG A 133 5.75 -1.21 -10.97
C ARG A 133 5.16 -2.29 -11.86
N HIS A 134 5.79 -3.45 -11.86
CA HIS A 134 5.25 -4.68 -12.39
C HIS A 134 4.78 -5.56 -11.23
N ALA A 135 3.61 -6.15 -11.34
CA ALA A 135 3.02 -6.99 -10.30
C ALA A 135 2.35 -8.20 -10.96
N SER A 136 2.65 -9.38 -10.43
CA SER A 136 2.00 -10.63 -10.82
C SER A 136 1.04 -11.04 -9.73
N TYR A 137 -0.16 -11.42 -10.14
CA TYR A 137 -1.18 -11.97 -9.26
C TYR A 137 -1.34 -13.45 -9.57
N ARG A 138 -1.80 -14.24 -8.60
CA ARG A 138 -2.27 -15.59 -8.92
C ARG A 138 -3.47 -15.46 -9.84
N ASP A 139 -3.57 -16.38 -10.80
CA ASP A 139 -4.79 -16.63 -11.55
C ASP A 139 -5.82 -17.28 -10.60
N GLY A 140 -6.34 -16.49 -9.67
CA GLY A 140 -7.42 -16.85 -8.77
C GLY A 140 -8.66 -16.11 -9.25
N GLY A 141 -9.47 -16.79 -10.05
CA GLY A 141 -10.71 -16.22 -10.58
C GLY A 141 -11.53 -15.62 -9.45
N ALA A 142 -11.59 -14.28 -9.40
CA ALA A 142 -12.58 -13.57 -8.62
C ALA A 142 -13.94 -13.99 -9.16
N THR A 143 -14.49 -15.08 -8.62
CA THR A 143 -15.86 -15.47 -8.88
C THR A 143 -16.68 -14.45 -8.13
N VAL A 144 -17.06 -13.37 -8.83
CA VAL A 144 -18.11 -12.48 -8.36
C VAL A 144 -19.34 -13.39 -8.28
N PRO A 145 -19.85 -13.73 -7.08
CA PRO A 145 -21.07 -14.52 -7.01
C PRO A 145 -22.11 -13.75 -7.80
N ALA A 146 -22.62 -14.35 -8.87
CA ALA A 146 -23.67 -13.76 -9.67
C ALA A 146 -24.77 -13.36 -8.70
N ARG A 147 -25.14 -12.07 -8.70
CA ARG A 147 -26.27 -11.56 -7.91
C ARG A 147 -27.45 -12.47 -8.24
N SER A 148 -27.83 -13.31 -7.28
CA SER A 148 -29.09 -14.05 -7.32
C SER A 148 -30.17 -13.01 -7.49
N SER A 149 -30.67 -12.86 -8.71
CA SER A 149 -31.92 -12.18 -8.94
C SER A 149 -32.97 -13.15 -8.40
N ASN A 150 -33.27 -13.02 -7.11
CA ASN A 150 -34.52 -13.55 -6.56
C ASN A 150 -35.64 -12.73 -7.21
N GLY A 151 -35.93 -13.06 -8.47
CA GLY A 151 -37.13 -12.66 -9.17
C GLY A 151 -38.28 -13.26 -8.39
N THR A 152 -38.95 -12.43 -7.61
CA THR A 152 -40.20 -12.76 -6.96
C THR A 152 -41.21 -13.04 -8.07
N SER A 153 -41.48 -14.30 -8.37
CA SER A 153 -42.53 -14.71 -9.30
C SER A 153 -43.87 -14.34 -8.67
N ALA A 154 -44.38 -13.15 -8.99
CA ALA A 154 -45.75 -12.76 -8.68
C ALA A 154 -46.69 -13.69 -9.45
N THR A 155 -47.34 -14.59 -8.72
CA THR A 155 -48.40 -15.47 -9.24
C THR A 155 -49.66 -14.62 -9.35
N SER A 156 -49.93 -14.07 -10.53
CA SER A 156 -51.21 -13.43 -10.84
C SER A 156 -52.25 -14.51 -11.11
N GLY A 157 -53.08 -14.82 -10.12
CA GLY A 157 -54.31 -15.60 -10.33
C GLY A 157 -55.33 -14.77 -11.12
N PRO A 158 -56.14 -15.38 -12.00
CA PRO A 158 -57.14 -14.65 -12.76
C PRO A 158 -58.25 -14.12 -11.82
N PRO A 159 -58.79 -12.91 -12.07
CA PRO A 159 -59.97 -12.45 -11.35
C PRO A 159 -61.15 -13.36 -11.72
N THR A 160 -61.87 -13.80 -10.69
CA THR A 160 -63.19 -14.40 -10.84
C THR A 160 -64.20 -13.28 -10.71
N ASP A 161 -65.05 -13.14 -11.73
CA ASP A 161 -66.46 -12.73 -11.64
C ASP A 161 -67.17 -13.14 -12.94
#